data_AF-A0A225EBT4-F1
#
_entry.id   AF-A0A225EBT4-F1
#
_cell.length_a   1.000
_cell.length_b   1.000
_cell.length_c   1.000
_cell.angle_alpha   90.00
_cell.angle_beta   90.00
_cell.angle_gamma   90.00
#
_symmetry.space_group_name_H-M   'P 1'
#
loop_
_entity.id
_entity.type
_entity.pdbx_description
1 polymer ?
#
loop_
_entity_poly.entity_id
_entity_poly.type
_entity_poly.pdbx_seq_one_letter_code
_entity_poly.pdbx_strand_id
1 'polypeptide(L)'
;MFSWLSNPNVLLGGLILAVAQVLAALPWLRAIDPRGFDKAAKTPAGVGYALGALIGIAVLFAGFVGYKGDSSSLQLYGRIYGAILHAQLLIDLFLIAPAVLTLILPKTGAVALAAYREGWRQPMFWLITIFGILLTWFAVILPYFTFGDDFKMMKQIGFDIVMLGAALFGVLASSISISEEIEGRTAITVMSKPINRRSFLAGKFLGILMACGGMSLILGLNLNAALLVMPEFDPINKDRAFDSMPVQAKEAIVPLIGKVMPPGPARTMAEGAGMWFGEIFAHTFGIGLGFGQVMILVAIATALATRMTFVVNLVICLVVFFLGHLAPVVVRVADEMRLKNPDNAALGLVGFLGNLFDTLLPALEFFNMGPAIIRDAPLDLWPFVGYVMTVLGYAVIYTLIALIVGLLLFEDRDLA
;
A
#
# COMPACT_ATOMS: atom_id res chain seq x y z
N MET A 1 40.66 19.04 0.67
CA MET A 1 40.02 17.70 0.73
C MET A 1 39.19 17.50 2.00
N PHE A 2 39.55 18.06 3.17
CA PHE A 2 38.80 17.90 4.43
C PHE A 2 38.19 19.20 5.00
N SER A 3 37.91 20.20 4.17
CA SER A 3 37.30 21.47 4.60
C SER A 3 35.89 21.30 5.20
N TRP A 4 35.28 20.12 5.03
CA TRP A 4 34.02 19.77 5.65
C TRP A 4 34.13 19.47 7.15
N LEU A 5 35.30 19.05 7.65
CA LEU A 5 35.52 18.78 9.09
C LEU A 5 35.42 20.04 9.95
N SER A 6 35.69 21.21 9.37
CA SER A 6 35.58 22.50 10.06
C SER A 6 34.25 23.21 9.83
N ASN A 7 33.34 22.66 9.02
CA ASN A 7 32.06 23.29 8.72
C ASN A 7 30.97 22.77 9.68
N PRO A 8 30.51 23.60 10.63
CA PRO A 8 29.52 23.16 11.62
C PRO A 8 28.18 22.77 11.00
N ASN A 9 27.79 23.38 9.87
CA ASN A 9 26.53 23.06 9.19
C ASN A 9 26.57 21.67 8.55
N VAL A 10 27.73 21.26 8.01
CA VAL A 10 27.87 19.93 7.41
C VAL A 10 27.89 18.83 8.47
N LEU A 11 28.58 19.08 9.59
CA LEU A 11 28.59 18.16 10.74
C LEU A 11 27.21 18.02 11.37
N LEU A 12 26.51 19.13 11.62
CA LEU A 12 25.17 19.13 12.20
C LEU A 12 24.15 18.49 11.24
N GLY A 13 24.24 18.77 9.94
CA GLY A 13 23.41 18.12 8.93
C GLY A 13 23.64 16.60 8.86
N GLY A 14 24.89 16.15 8.89
CA GLY A 14 25.24 14.73 8.96
C GLY A 14 24.70 14.05 10.22
N LEU A 15 24.74 14.74 11.36
CA LEU A 15 24.13 14.27 12.62
C LEU A 15 22.62 14.12 12.51
N ILE A 16 21.89 15.09 11.94
CA ILE A 16 20.43 15.01 11.80
C ILE A 16 20.04 13.82 10.89
N LEU A 17 20.73 13.63 9.77
CA LEU A 17 20.52 12.48 8.88
C LEU A 17 20.79 11.16 9.59
N ALA A 18 21.90 11.07 10.34
CA ALA A 18 22.21 9.88 11.13
C ALA A 18 21.15 9.58 12.19
N VAL A 19 20.71 10.60 12.93
CA VAL A 19 19.66 10.46 13.95
C VAL A 19 18.36 9.98 13.33
N ALA A 20 17.93 10.55 12.20
CA ALA A 20 16.71 10.13 11.52
C ALA A 20 16.76 8.65 11.11
N GLN A 21 17.87 8.20 10.52
CA GLN A 21 18.06 6.81 10.11
C GLN A 21 18.15 5.84 11.30
N VAL A 22 18.85 6.24 12.38
CA VAL A 22 19.02 5.40 13.58
C VAL A 22 17.71 5.29 14.35
N LEU A 23 16.93 6.37 14.46
CA LEU A 23 15.61 6.35 15.10
C LEU A 23 14.63 5.45 14.34
N ALA A 24 14.59 5.55 13.01
CA ALA A 24 13.83 4.63 12.15
C ALA A 24 14.37 3.19 12.18
N ALA A 25 15.56 2.96 12.76
CA ALA A 25 16.08 1.62 12.92
C ALA A 25 15.70 0.95 14.26
N LEU A 26 15.20 1.69 15.24
CA LEU A 26 14.96 1.15 16.58
C LEU A 26 13.92 0.03 16.64
N PRO A 27 12.75 0.12 15.98
CA PRO A 27 11.70 -0.89 16.14
C PRO A 27 12.13 -2.26 15.59
N TRP A 28 12.79 -2.31 14.43
CA TRP A 28 13.29 -3.58 13.89
C TRP A 28 14.52 -4.12 14.63
N LEU A 29 15.42 -3.26 15.15
CA LEU A 29 16.51 -3.71 16.04
C LEU A 29 15.98 -4.42 17.29
N ARG A 30 14.93 -3.86 17.90
CA ARG A 30 14.24 -4.50 19.02
C ARG A 30 13.51 -5.78 18.60
N ALA A 31 12.98 -5.85 17.38
CA ALA A 31 12.30 -7.05 16.88
C ALA A 31 13.25 -8.23 16.64
N ILE A 32 14.50 -7.97 16.23
CA ILE A 32 15.53 -8.99 15.99
C ILE A 32 16.02 -9.60 17.31
N ASP A 33 16.41 -8.78 18.28
CA ASP A 33 16.85 -9.25 19.59
C ASP A 33 16.23 -8.40 20.72
N PRO A 34 15.00 -8.71 21.15
CA PRO A 34 14.31 -7.93 22.18
C PRO A 34 15.07 -7.91 23.50
N ARG A 35 15.66 -9.04 23.90
CA ARG A 35 16.33 -9.19 25.19
C ARG A 35 17.69 -8.48 25.20
N GLY A 36 18.47 -8.64 24.13
CA GLY A 36 19.72 -7.92 23.95
C GLY A 36 19.51 -6.42 23.84
N PHE A 37 18.51 -5.99 23.07
CA PHE A 37 18.13 -4.58 22.94
C PHE A 37 17.72 -3.98 24.28
N ASP A 38 16.78 -4.60 25.01
CA ASP A 38 16.31 -4.09 26.30
C ASP A 38 17.44 -4.06 27.36
N LYS A 39 18.39 -5.00 27.30
CA LYS A 39 19.58 -5.01 28.16
C LYS A 39 20.57 -3.91 27.78
N ALA A 40 20.86 -3.74 26.48
CA ALA A 40 21.75 -2.71 25.97
C ALA A 40 21.21 -1.30 26.29
N ALA A 41 19.90 -1.09 26.12
CA ALA A 41 19.23 0.18 26.42
C ALA A 41 19.28 0.57 27.91
N LYS A 42 19.39 -0.41 28.81
CA LYS A 42 19.44 -0.18 30.27
C LYS A 42 20.85 -0.08 30.84
N THR A 43 21.87 -0.44 30.07
CA THR A 43 23.27 -0.46 30.55
C THR A 43 24.02 0.78 30.04
N PRO A 44 24.83 1.45 30.89
CA PRO A 44 25.58 2.64 30.46
C PRO A 44 26.57 2.31 29.33
N ALA A 45 27.16 1.11 29.33
CA ALA A 45 28.01 0.64 28.25
C ALA A 45 27.23 0.48 26.93
N GLY A 46 26.04 -0.12 26.96
CA GLY A 46 25.19 -0.29 25.77
C GLY A 46 24.76 1.04 25.16
N VAL A 47 24.35 2.01 26.00
CA VAL A 47 24.06 3.38 25.56
C VAL A 47 25.31 4.06 25.00
N GLY A 48 26.48 3.87 25.62
CA GLY A 48 27.75 4.39 25.14
C GLY A 48 28.12 3.87 23.74
N TYR A 49 27.97 2.57 23.49
CA TYR A 49 28.19 1.99 22.16
C TYR A 49 27.20 2.53 21.12
N ALA A 50 25.92 2.67 21.48
CA ALA A 50 24.91 3.22 20.58
C ALA A 50 25.20 4.69 20.20
N LEU A 51 25.58 5.51 21.18
CA LEU A 51 26.00 6.89 20.94
C LEU A 51 27.28 6.97 20.10
N GLY A 52 28.26 6.09 20.36
CA GLY A 52 29.47 5.99 19.56
C GLY A 52 29.19 5.62 18.11
N ALA A 53 28.30 4.65 17.89
CA ALA A 53 27.86 4.25 16.54
C ALA A 53 27.11 5.40 15.83
N LEU A 54 26.22 6.10 16.55
CA LEU A 54 25.51 7.27 16.01
C LEU A 54 26.49 8.37 15.57
N ILE A 55 27.48 8.69 16.39
CA ILE A 55 28.50 9.69 16.05
C ILE A 55 29.32 9.22 14.83
N GLY A 56 29.70 7.94 14.79
CA GLY A 56 30.38 7.36 13.63
C GLY A 56 29.57 7.51 12.34
N ILE A 57 28.28 7.17 12.37
CA ILE A 57 27.36 7.32 11.23
C ILE A 57 27.19 8.81 10.86
N ALA A 58 27.09 9.71 11.84
CA ALA A 58 27.01 11.15 11.62
C ALA A 58 28.24 11.70 10.90
N VAL A 59 29.43 11.29 11.29
CA VAL A 59 30.69 11.68 10.63
C VAL A 59 30.75 11.12 9.21
N LEU A 60 30.29 9.89 8.97
CA LEU A 60 30.21 9.31 7.63
C LEU A 60 29.27 10.11 6.71
N PHE A 61 28.07 10.45 7.18
CA PHE A 61 27.14 11.29 6.41
C PHE A 61 27.69 12.69 6.17
N ALA A 62 28.27 13.33 7.19
CA ALA A 62 28.89 14.64 7.05
C ALA A 62 30.04 14.61 6.02
N GLY A 63 30.88 13.58 6.06
CA GLY A 63 31.96 13.39 5.09
C GLY A 63 31.45 13.16 3.67
N PHE A 64 30.41 12.34 3.52
CA PHE A 64 29.78 12.07 2.21
C PHE A 64 29.19 13.33 1.58
N VAL A 65 28.41 14.08 2.36
CA VAL A 65 27.79 15.35 1.96
C VAL A 65 28.84 16.42 1.65
N GLY A 66 29.89 16.49 2.47
CA GLY A 66 30.98 17.45 2.29
C GLY A 66 31.89 17.14 1.09
N TYR A 67 32.01 15.87 0.70
CA TYR A 67 32.82 15.44 -0.44
C TYR A 67 32.11 15.64 -1.78
N LYS A 68 30.82 15.28 -1.87
CA LYS A 68 30.02 15.42 -3.09
C LYS A 68 29.30 16.76 -3.10
N GLY A 69 30.03 17.86 -3.32
CA GLY A 69 29.48 19.22 -3.24
C GLY A 69 28.57 19.65 -4.42
N ASP A 70 28.33 18.80 -5.41
CA ASP A 70 27.44 19.11 -6.52
C ASP A 70 25.96 18.97 -6.11
N SER A 71 25.16 20.01 -6.40
CA SER A 71 23.77 20.10 -5.97
C SER A 71 22.89 19.04 -6.62
N SER A 72 23.12 18.73 -7.91
CA SER A 72 22.33 17.72 -8.63
C SER A 72 22.57 16.31 -8.07
N SER A 73 23.84 15.99 -7.83
CA SER A 73 24.28 14.72 -7.26
C SER A 73 23.75 14.53 -5.83
N LEU A 74 23.85 15.55 -4.97
CA LEU A 74 23.33 15.50 -3.59
C LEU A 74 21.82 15.28 -3.56
N GLN A 75 21.10 15.89 -4.49
CA GLN A 75 19.67 15.74 -4.58
C GLN A 75 19.26 14.30 -4.95
N LEU A 76 19.98 13.66 -5.87
CA LEU A 76 19.80 12.24 -6.20
C LEU A 76 20.11 11.34 -5.00
N TYR A 77 21.23 11.56 -4.30
CA TYR A 77 21.55 10.80 -3.08
C TYR A 77 20.53 11.02 -1.97
N GLY A 78 19.96 12.22 -1.89
CA GLY A 78 18.85 12.55 -1.03
C GLY A 78 17.62 11.69 -1.30
N ARG A 79 17.25 11.51 -2.58
CA ARG A 79 16.14 10.62 -2.96
C ARG A 79 16.41 9.17 -2.57
N ILE A 80 17.63 8.66 -2.80
CA ILE A 80 18.03 7.30 -2.39
C ILE A 80 17.95 7.15 -0.87
N TYR A 81 18.46 8.14 -0.12
CA TYR A 81 18.34 8.17 1.34
C TYR A 81 16.86 8.15 1.77
N GLY A 82 16.01 8.96 1.15
CA GLY A 82 14.57 8.98 1.38
C GLY A 82 13.90 7.63 1.09
N ALA A 83 14.31 6.93 0.02
CA ALA A 83 13.82 5.60 -0.32
C ALA A 83 14.18 4.55 0.72
N ILE A 84 15.43 4.55 1.21
CA ILE A 84 15.88 3.64 2.26
C ILE A 84 15.15 3.94 3.58
N LEU A 85 15.04 5.21 3.95
CA LEU A 85 14.30 5.63 5.15
C LEU A 85 12.82 5.20 5.06
N HIS A 86 12.19 5.40 3.90
CA HIS A 86 10.81 4.97 3.69
C HIS A 86 10.67 3.44 3.79
N ALA A 87 11.59 2.66 3.23
CA ALA A 87 11.59 1.21 3.37
C ALA A 87 11.71 0.76 4.85
N GLN A 88 12.54 1.44 5.65
CA GLN A 88 12.63 1.19 7.09
C GLN A 88 11.32 1.51 7.82
N LEU A 89 10.74 2.68 7.56
CA LEU A 89 9.45 3.09 8.16
C LEU A 89 8.31 2.13 7.79
N LEU A 90 8.34 1.57 6.58
CA LEU A 90 7.39 0.57 6.11
C LEU A 90 7.58 -0.76 6.85
N ILE A 91 8.82 -1.19 7.09
CA ILE A 91 9.10 -2.37 7.94
C ILE A 91 8.62 -2.11 9.38
N ASP A 92 8.89 -0.94 9.94
CA ASP A 92 8.43 -0.56 11.27
C ASP A 92 6.89 -0.58 11.37
N LEU A 93 6.21 -0.03 10.36
CA LEU A 93 4.75 -0.10 10.24
C LEU A 93 4.26 -1.55 10.28
N PHE A 94 4.92 -2.46 9.56
CA PHE A 94 4.55 -3.88 9.51
C PHE A 94 4.82 -4.66 10.80
N LEU A 95 5.77 -4.21 11.61
CA LEU A 95 6.03 -4.77 12.94
C LEU A 95 5.05 -4.21 13.98
N ILE A 96 4.80 -2.90 13.92
CA ILE A 96 4.00 -2.17 14.91
C ILE A 96 2.50 -2.40 14.68
N ALA A 97 2.00 -2.41 13.44
CA ALA A 97 0.57 -2.54 13.14
C ALA A 97 -0.10 -3.76 13.80
N PRO A 98 0.41 -5.00 13.64
CA PRO A 98 -0.21 -6.14 14.31
C PRO A 98 -0.01 -6.13 15.84
N ALA A 99 1.05 -5.49 16.35
CA ALA A 99 1.26 -5.32 17.79
C ALA A 99 0.29 -4.30 18.41
N VAL A 100 -0.01 -3.20 17.71
CA VAL A 100 -1.05 -2.26 18.12
C VAL A 100 -2.42 -2.94 18.10
N LEU A 101 -2.69 -3.78 17.10
CA LEU A 101 -3.94 -4.54 17.05
C LEU A 101 -4.13 -5.49 18.24
N THR A 102 -3.06 -6.14 18.72
CA THR A 102 -3.13 -6.99 19.92
C THR A 102 -3.31 -6.19 21.21
N LEU A 103 -2.90 -4.92 21.24
CA LEU A 103 -3.15 -4.03 22.38
C LEU A 103 -4.60 -3.55 22.42
N ILE A 104 -5.19 -3.18 21.27
CA ILE A 104 -6.56 -2.67 21.18
C ILE A 104 -7.58 -3.80 21.31
N LEU A 105 -7.37 -4.91 20.60
CA LEU A 105 -8.27 -6.07 20.54
C LEU A 105 -7.49 -7.34 20.90
N PRO A 106 -7.30 -7.68 22.18
CA PRO A 106 -6.36 -8.74 22.57
C PRO A 106 -6.70 -10.13 22.02
N LYS A 107 -7.99 -10.50 21.99
CA LYS A 107 -8.43 -11.80 21.47
C LYS A 107 -8.35 -11.87 19.93
N THR A 108 -8.97 -10.90 19.25
CA THR A 108 -9.00 -10.81 17.78
C THR A 108 -7.61 -10.56 17.19
N GLY A 109 -6.84 -9.69 17.83
CA GLY A 109 -5.49 -9.33 17.43
C GLY A 109 -4.50 -10.50 17.51
N ALA A 110 -4.65 -11.40 18.49
CA ALA A 110 -3.83 -12.61 18.55
C ALA A 110 -4.07 -13.54 17.34
N VAL A 111 -5.33 -13.70 16.93
CA VAL A 111 -5.69 -14.46 15.71
C VAL A 111 -5.19 -13.73 14.47
N ALA A 112 -5.36 -12.41 14.40
CA ALA A 112 -4.89 -11.59 13.29
C ALA A 112 -3.37 -11.62 13.13
N LEU A 113 -2.61 -11.60 14.23
CA LEU A 113 -1.15 -11.73 14.19
C LEU A 113 -0.72 -13.10 13.65
N ALA A 114 -1.43 -14.17 14.01
CA ALA A 114 -1.17 -15.51 13.49
C ALA A 114 -1.44 -15.56 11.97
N ALA A 115 -2.60 -15.08 11.53
CA ALA A 115 -2.99 -15.03 10.12
C ALA A 115 -2.08 -14.10 9.28
N TYR A 116 -1.65 -12.99 9.86
CA TYR A 116 -0.67 -12.09 9.24
C TYR A 116 0.67 -12.78 9.00
N ARG A 117 1.21 -13.45 10.03
CA ARG A 117 2.46 -14.22 9.91
C ARG A 117 2.34 -15.38 8.94
N GLU A 118 1.18 -16.03 8.91
CA GLU A 118 0.85 -17.05 7.92
C GLU A 118 0.94 -16.48 6.50
N GLY A 119 0.30 -15.32 6.24
CA GLY A 119 0.33 -14.65 4.94
C GLY A 119 1.74 -14.34 4.42
N TRP A 120 2.62 -13.78 5.25
CA TRP A 120 4.01 -13.48 4.87
C TRP A 120 4.89 -14.72 4.65
N ARG A 121 4.52 -15.86 5.24
CA ARG A 121 5.22 -17.14 5.09
C ARG A 121 4.76 -17.94 3.88
N GLN A 122 3.58 -17.63 3.34
CA GLN A 122 3.08 -18.31 2.15
C GLN A 122 3.96 -17.95 0.94
N PRO A 123 4.45 -18.94 0.16
CA PRO A 123 5.26 -18.67 -1.03
C PRO A 123 4.57 -17.76 -2.05
N MET A 124 3.24 -17.85 -2.11
CA MET A 124 2.40 -17.07 -3.03
C MET A 124 2.50 -15.56 -2.81
N PHE A 125 2.71 -15.10 -1.58
CA PHE A 125 2.94 -13.69 -1.28
C PHE A 125 4.16 -13.16 -2.05
N TRP A 126 5.29 -13.86 -1.93
CA TRP A 126 6.53 -13.44 -2.58
C TRP A 126 6.52 -13.67 -4.09
N LEU A 127 5.88 -14.74 -4.57
CA LEU A 127 5.71 -15.00 -6.00
C LEU A 127 4.94 -13.87 -6.69
N ILE A 128 3.77 -13.48 -6.13
CA ILE A 128 2.96 -12.39 -6.69
C ILE A 128 3.70 -11.05 -6.58
N THR A 129 4.41 -10.80 -5.48
CA THR A 129 5.18 -9.57 -5.30
C THR A 129 6.30 -9.45 -6.34
N ILE A 130 7.11 -10.50 -6.51
CA ILE A 130 8.19 -10.52 -7.50
C ILE A 130 7.61 -10.37 -8.90
N PHE A 131 6.53 -11.07 -9.21
CA PHE A 131 5.87 -10.96 -10.51
C PHE A 131 5.34 -9.54 -10.76
N GLY A 132 4.71 -8.89 -9.76
CA GLY A 132 4.25 -7.51 -9.85
C GLY A 132 5.39 -6.51 -10.05
N ILE A 133 6.53 -6.70 -9.38
CA ILE A 133 7.74 -5.90 -9.60
C ILE A 133 8.21 -6.05 -11.05
N LEU A 134 8.31 -7.28 -11.55
CA LEU A 134 8.75 -7.55 -12.93
C LEU A 134 7.79 -6.94 -13.95
N LEU A 135 6.48 -7.07 -13.76
CA LEU A 135 5.48 -6.46 -14.63
C LEU A 135 5.55 -4.93 -14.63
N THR A 136 5.79 -4.31 -13.47
CA THR A 136 5.92 -2.85 -13.36
C THR A 136 7.14 -2.34 -14.13
N TRP A 137 8.29 -3.03 -14.03
CA TRP A 137 9.49 -2.68 -14.80
C TRP A 137 9.36 -3.02 -16.29
N PHE A 138 8.65 -4.10 -16.63
CA PHE A 138 8.33 -4.40 -18.02
C PHE A 138 7.47 -3.29 -18.64
N ALA A 139 6.51 -2.75 -17.88
CA ALA A 139 5.67 -1.63 -18.28
C ALA A 139 6.50 -0.37 -18.64
N VAL A 140 7.59 -0.07 -17.92
CA VAL A 140 8.49 1.06 -18.24
C VAL A 140 9.12 0.95 -19.64
N ILE A 141 9.35 -0.27 -20.13
CA ILE A 141 10.04 -0.51 -21.41
C ILE A 141 9.03 -0.59 -22.57
N LEU A 142 7.74 -0.80 -22.28
CA LEU A 142 6.73 -1.01 -23.31
C LEU A 142 6.38 0.29 -24.05
N PRO A 143 6.40 0.29 -25.40
CA PRO A 143 5.83 1.38 -26.17
C PRO A 143 4.30 1.29 -26.13
N TYR A 144 3.64 2.32 -25.58
CA TYR A 144 2.18 2.32 -25.44
C TYR A 144 1.44 2.83 -26.68
N PHE A 145 2.15 3.44 -27.64
CA PHE A 145 1.58 4.04 -28.84
C PHE A 145 0.48 5.09 -28.55
N THR A 146 0.60 5.82 -27.43
CA THR A 146 -0.44 6.77 -26.96
C THR A 146 -0.22 8.22 -27.43
N PHE A 147 0.56 8.44 -28.49
CA PHE A 147 0.90 9.78 -29.00
C PHE A 147 1.46 10.75 -27.92
N GLY A 148 2.18 10.21 -26.93
CA GLY A 148 2.92 10.97 -25.92
C GLY A 148 2.27 11.05 -24.54
N ASP A 149 1.21 10.28 -24.27
CA ASP A 149 0.65 10.07 -22.93
C ASP A 149 1.20 8.80 -22.24
N ASP A 150 2.39 8.35 -22.66
CA ASP A 150 3.00 7.09 -22.22
C ASP A 150 3.24 7.06 -20.70
N PHE A 151 3.58 8.20 -20.09
CA PHE A 151 3.71 8.33 -18.63
C PHE A 151 2.39 8.09 -17.88
N LYS A 152 1.27 8.63 -18.39
CA LYS A 152 -0.07 8.43 -17.80
C LYS A 152 -0.48 6.97 -17.89
N MET A 153 -0.25 6.34 -19.05
CA MET A 153 -0.59 4.93 -19.27
C MET A 153 0.22 4.00 -18.36
N MET A 154 1.54 4.23 -18.27
CA MET A 154 2.41 3.49 -17.35
C MET A 154 1.96 3.62 -15.89
N LYS A 155 1.62 4.85 -15.48
CA LYS A 155 1.13 5.14 -14.13
C LYS A 155 -0.16 4.39 -13.81
N GLN A 156 -1.13 4.38 -14.73
CA GLN A 156 -2.38 3.64 -14.55
C GLN A 156 -2.13 2.13 -14.40
N ILE A 157 -1.37 1.55 -15.32
CA ILE A 157 -1.02 0.12 -15.29
C ILE A 157 -0.29 -0.24 -13.99
N GLY A 158 0.57 0.66 -13.50
CA GLY A 158 1.25 0.50 -12.21
C GLY A 158 0.28 0.37 -11.03
N PHE A 159 -0.73 1.25 -10.92
CA PHE A 159 -1.75 1.13 -9.87
C PHE A 159 -2.59 -0.15 -10.03
N ASP A 160 -2.91 -0.52 -11.27
CA ASP A 160 -3.67 -1.74 -11.55
C ASP A 160 -2.86 -2.99 -11.14
N ILE A 161 -1.54 -3.04 -11.39
CA ILE A 161 -0.66 -4.13 -10.94
C ILE A 161 -0.64 -4.23 -9.41
N VAL A 162 -0.51 -3.09 -8.71
CA VAL A 162 -0.52 -3.05 -7.23
C VAL A 162 -1.85 -3.58 -6.68
N MET A 163 -2.97 -3.12 -7.25
CA MET A 163 -4.33 -3.48 -6.85
C MET A 163 -4.60 -4.96 -7.13
N LEU A 164 -4.36 -5.43 -8.35
CA LEU A 164 -4.60 -6.80 -8.77
C LEU A 164 -3.71 -7.80 -8.02
N GLY A 165 -2.43 -7.47 -7.80
CA GLY A 165 -1.52 -8.31 -7.04
C GLY A 165 -2.03 -8.55 -5.62
N ALA A 166 -2.40 -7.47 -4.92
CA ALA A 166 -2.92 -7.56 -3.56
C ALA A 166 -4.31 -8.22 -3.49
N ALA A 167 -5.21 -7.98 -4.45
CA ALA A 167 -6.51 -8.65 -4.51
C ALA A 167 -6.38 -10.15 -4.78
N LEU A 168 -5.53 -10.54 -5.73
CA LEU A 168 -5.27 -11.94 -6.04
C LEU A 168 -4.72 -12.67 -4.82
N PHE A 169 -3.69 -12.11 -4.19
CA PHE A 169 -3.13 -12.67 -2.95
C PHE A 169 -4.19 -12.76 -1.85
N GLY A 170 -4.94 -11.68 -1.61
CA GLY A 170 -5.91 -11.61 -0.54
C GLY A 170 -7.05 -12.61 -0.67
N VAL A 171 -7.63 -12.73 -1.87
CA VAL A 171 -8.72 -13.68 -2.15
C VAL A 171 -8.23 -15.13 -2.03
N LEU A 172 -7.01 -15.44 -2.49
CA LEU A 172 -6.40 -16.76 -2.34
C LEU A 172 -6.10 -17.08 -0.87
N ALA A 173 -5.45 -16.16 -0.17
CA ALA A 173 -5.07 -16.32 1.24
C ALA A 173 -6.28 -16.47 2.15
N SER A 174 -7.35 -15.68 1.93
CA SER A 174 -8.60 -15.81 2.69
C SER A 174 -9.32 -17.12 2.43
N SER A 175 -9.32 -17.59 1.18
CA SER A 175 -9.98 -18.83 0.82
C SER A 175 -9.25 -20.04 1.42
N ILE A 176 -7.92 -20.10 1.30
CA ILE A 176 -7.11 -21.21 1.85
C ILE A 176 -7.17 -21.20 3.38
N SER A 177 -6.82 -20.08 4.00
CA SER A 177 -6.63 -20.00 5.45
C SER A 177 -7.90 -20.26 6.27
N ILE A 178 -9.08 -20.03 5.67
CA ILE A 178 -10.38 -20.26 6.32
C ILE A 178 -10.96 -21.60 5.91
N SER A 179 -11.02 -21.93 4.61
CA SER A 179 -11.62 -23.18 4.17
C SER A 179 -10.86 -24.40 4.69
N GLU A 180 -9.51 -24.38 4.68
CA GLU A 180 -8.72 -25.50 5.20
C GLU A 180 -8.87 -25.68 6.71
N GLU A 181 -9.00 -24.59 7.48
CA GLU A 181 -9.16 -24.70 8.93
C GLU A 181 -10.56 -25.21 9.32
N ILE A 182 -11.57 -24.88 8.53
CA ILE A 182 -12.94 -25.36 8.75
C ILE A 182 -13.09 -26.80 8.28
N GLU A 183 -12.63 -27.15 7.06
CA GLU A 183 -12.71 -28.51 6.52
C GLU A 183 -11.80 -29.49 7.29
N GLY A 184 -10.60 -29.05 7.66
CA GLY A 184 -9.65 -29.83 8.44
C GLY A 184 -10.01 -29.99 9.91
N ARG A 185 -11.17 -29.48 10.36
CA ARG A 185 -11.65 -29.47 11.76
C ARG A 185 -10.68 -28.80 12.76
N THR A 186 -9.64 -28.11 12.31
CA THR A 186 -8.67 -27.45 13.20
C THR A 186 -9.25 -26.19 13.83
N ALA A 187 -10.24 -25.55 13.19
CA ALA A 187 -11.00 -24.45 13.77
C ALA A 187 -11.63 -24.80 15.13
N ILE A 188 -12.08 -26.06 15.31
CA ILE A 188 -12.68 -26.54 16.57
C ILE A 188 -11.65 -26.53 17.70
N THR A 189 -10.40 -26.90 17.40
CA THR A 189 -9.32 -26.91 18.39
C THR A 189 -8.95 -25.49 18.83
N VAL A 190 -8.98 -24.51 17.92
CA VAL A 190 -8.75 -23.09 18.26
C VAL A 190 -9.88 -22.55 19.12
N MET A 191 -11.13 -22.96 18.84
CA MET A 191 -12.31 -22.57 19.62
C MET A 191 -12.43 -23.28 20.98
N SER A 192 -11.59 -24.29 21.27
CA SER A 192 -11.49 -24.85 22.63
C SER A 192 -10.86 -23.87 23.63
N LYS A 193 -10.16 -22.84 23.12
CA LYS A 193 -9.74 -21.65 23.87
C LYS A 193 -10.89 -20.63 23.92
N PRO A 194 -10.90 -19.65 24.84
CA PRO A 194 -11.98 -18.66 24.98
C PRO A 194 -12.02 -17.61 23.84
N ILE A 195 -12.03 -18.07 22.58
CA ILE A 195 -12.09 -17.35 21.32
C ILE A 195 -13.47 -17.61 20.71
N ASN A 196 -14.25 -16.54 20.52
CA ASN A 196 -15.56 -16.64 19.89
C ASN A 196 -15.43 -16.74 18.37
N ARG A 197 -16.42 -17.33 17.68
CA ARG A 197 -16.52 -17.41 16.22
C ARG A 197 -16.33 -16.04 15.56
N ARG A 198 -16.89 -15.00 16.18
CA ARG A 198 -16.77 -13.59 15.74
C ARG A 198 -15.34 -13.07 15.77
N SER A 199 -14.61 -13.32 16.86
CA SER A 199 -13.20 -12.92 16.99
C SER A 199 -12.27 -13.73 16.08
N PHE A 200 -12.64 -14.98 15.78
CA PHE A 200 -11.90 -15.82 14.84
C PHE A 200 -11.98 -15.28 13.41
N LEU A 201 -13.19 -15.07 12.88
CA LEU A 201 -13.39 -14.58 11.51
C LEU A 201 -12.82 -13.15 11.32
N ALA A 202 -13.14 -12.23 12.24
CA ALA A 202 -12.63 -10.85 12.18
C ALA A 202 -11.10 -10.81 12.30
N GLY A 203 -10.51 -11.68 13.13
CA GLY A 203 -9.06 -11.79 13.27
C GLY A 203 -8.39 -12.28 11.99
N LYS A 204 -8.91 -13.36 11.39
CA LYS A 204 -8.43 -13.88 10.10
C LYS A 204 -8.49 -12.83 9.01
N PHE A 205 -9.63 -12.16 8.86
CA PHE A 205 -9.80 -11.06 7.90
C PHE A 205 -8.76 -9.95 8.11
N LEU A 206 -8.61 -9.41 9.33
CA LEU A 206 -7.67 -8.33 9.61
C LEU A 206 -6.21 -8.74 9.39
N GLY A 207 -5.85 -9.98 9.73
CA GLY A 207 -4.51 -10.51 9.50
C GLY A 207 -4.16 -10.60 8.02
N ILE A 208 -5.08 -11.14 7.21
CA ILE A 208 -4.92 -11.24 5.76
C ILE A 208 -4.91 -9.83 5.13
N LEU A 209 -5.79 -8.94 5.58
CA LEU A 209 -5.84 -7.56 5.10
C LEU A 209 -4.53 -6.81 5.37
N MET A 210 -3.93 -6.97 6.56
CA MET A 210 -2.61 -6.39 6.87
C MET A 210 -1.52 -6.97 5.97
N ALA A 211 -1.56 -8.27 5.64
CA ALA A 211 -0.61 -8.86 4.70
C ALA A 211 -0.81 -8.29 3.28
N CYS A 212 -2.06 -8.13 2.82
CA CYS A 212 -2.36 -7.48 1.55
C CYS A 212 -1.86 -6.03 1.51
N GLY A 213 -2.08 -5.27 2.59
CA GLY A 213 -1.56 -3.91 2.73
C GLY A 213 -0.03 -3.89 2.68
N GLY A 214 0.59 -4.91 3.26
CA GLY A 214 2.02 -5.16 3.16
C GLY A 214 2.51 -5.25 1.70
N MET A 215 1.88 -6.14 0.93
CA MET A 215 2.16 -6.29 -0.51
C MET A 215 1.90 -4.99 -1.28
N SER A 216 0.76 -4.33 -1.07
CA SER A 216 0.42 -3.09 -1.78
C SER A 216 1.42 -1.98 -1.53
N LEU A 217 1.94 -1.84 -0.31
CA LEU A 217 2.94 -0.83 0.02
C LEU A 217 4.32 -1.19 -0.52
N ILE A 218 4.71 -2.47 -0.55
CA ILE A 218 5.96 -2.92 -1.20
C ILE A 218 5.91 -2.65 -2.72
N LEU A 219 4.83 -3.05 -3.38
CA LEU A 219 4.62 -2.77 -4.80
C LEU A 219 4.49 -1.27 -5.05
N GLY A 220 3.89 -0.51 -4.13
CA GLY A 220 3.81 0.95 -4.19
C GLY A 220 5.17 1.65 -4.13
N LEU A 221 6.08 1.16 -3.27
CA LEU A 221 7.47 1.62 -3.25
C LEU A 221 8.16 1.37 -4.59
N ASN A 222 7.96 0.18 -5.17
CA ASN A 222 8.49 -0.18 -6.47
C ASN A 222 7.90 0.69 -7.60
N LEU A 223 6.58 0.93 -7.59
CA LEU A 223 5.91 1.79 -8.55
C LEU A 223 6.46 3.23 -8.49
N ASN A 224 6.67 3.78 -7.29
CA ASN A 224 7.26 5.10 -7.15
C ASN A 224 8.67 5.18 -7.77
N ALA A 225 9.49 4.14 -7.56
CA ALA A 225 10.81 4.04 -8.19
C ALA A 225 10.71 3.94 -9.72
N ALA A 226 9.77 3.14 -10.24
CA ALA A 226 9.55 3.00 -11.68
C ALA A 226 9.07 4.31 -12.33
N LEU A 227 8.17 5.04 -11.69
CA LEU A 227 7.68 6.34 -12.16
C LEU A 227 8.77 7.41 -12.18
N LEU A 228 9.72 7.36 -11.25
CA LEU A 228 10.88 8.25 -11.24
C LEU A 228 11.80 8.00 -12.44
N VAL A 229 11.94 6.73 -12.85
CA VAL A 229 12.84 6.30 -13.92
C VAL A 229 12.20 6.42 -15.30
N MET A 230 10.87 6.29 -15.41
CA MET A 230 10.12 6.34 -16.68
C MET A 230 10.49 7.53 -17.59
N PRO A 231 10.59 8.79 -17.12
CA PRO A 231 10.94 9.92 -17.98
C PRO A 231 12.38 9.89 -18.52
N GLU A 232 13.26 9.05 -17.97
CA GLU A 232 14.61 8.84 -18.52
C GLU A 232 14.61 7.84 -19.69
N PHE A 233 13.65 6.91 -19.72
CA PHE A 233 13.48 5.93 -20.80
C PHE A 233 12.75 6.49 -22.02
N ASP A 234 11.92 7.52 -21.82
CA ASP A 234 11.28 8.29 -22.89
C ASP A 234 11.77 9.75 -22.91
N PRO A 235 12.98 10.00 -23.46
CA PRO A 235 13.50 11.36 -23.56
C PRO A 235 12.68 12.25 -24.50
N ILE A 236 11.86 11.68 -25.39
CA ILE A 236 11.07 12.43 -26.37
C ILE A 236 9.88 13.11 -25.67
N ASN A 237 9.19 12.40 -24.77
CA ASN A 237 8.03 12.93 -24.05
C ASN A 237 8.36 13.37 -22.62
N LYS A 238 9.64 13.57 -22.28
CA LYS A 238 10.08 13.93 -20.93
C LYS A 238 9.35 15.14 -20.34
N ASP A 239 9.08 16.17 -21.16
CA ASP A 239 8.37 17.38 -20.73
C ASP A 239 6.87 17.15 -20.47
N ARG A 240 6.30 16.08 -21.05
CA ARG A 240 4.90 15.68 -20.85
C ARG A 240 4.71 14.78 -19.63
N ALA A 241 5.79 14.26 -19.04
CA ALA A 241 5.77 13.49 -17.80
C ALA A 241 5.57 14.40 -16.56
N PHE A 242 4.58 15.28 -16.63
CA PHE A 242 4.20 16.18 -15.54
C PHE A 242 2.98 15.65 -14.81
N ASP A 243 3.08 15.59 -13.48
CA ASP A 243 2.01 15.14 -12.61
C ASP A 243 1.78 16.18 -11.50
N SER A 244 0.58 16.75 -11.47
CA SER A 244 0.23 17.83 -10.55
C SER A 244 0.27 17.36 -9.09
N MET A 245 -0.15 16.12 -8.80
CA MET A 245 -0.29 15.67 -7.41
C MET A 245 1.07 15.53 -6.69
N PRO A 246 2.08 14.83 -7.24
CA PRO A 246 3.43 14.81 -6.66
C PRO A 246 4.05 16.20 -6.59
N VAL A 247 3.80 17.09 -7.54
CA VAL A 247 4.35 18.45 -7.52
C VAL A 247 3.80 19.24 -6.33
N GLN A 248 2.47 19.27 -6.16
CA GLN A 248 1.84 19.91 -5.00
C GLN A 248 2.29 19.28 -3.67
N ALA A 249 2.43 17.95 -3.61
CA ALA A 249 2.93 17.26 -2.42
C ALA A 249 4.39 17.63 -2.09
N LYS A 250 5.25 17.76 -3.11
CA LYS A 250 6.64 18.23 -2.94
C LYS A 250 6.69 19.65 -2.42
N GLU A 251 5.86 20.55 -2.95
CA GLU A 251 5.78 21.94 -2.48
C GLU A 251 5.38 22.03 -0.99
N ALA A 252 4.54 21.11 -0.51
CA ALA A 252 4.18 21.02 0.90
C ALA A 252 5.29 20.40 1.77
N ILE A 253 5.91 19.30 1.31
CA ILE A 253 6.79 18.45 2.15
C ILE A 253 8.26 18.92 2.13
N VAL A 254 8.79 19.31 0.97
CA VAL A 254 10.21 19.69 0.82
C VAL A 254 10.61 20.84 1.76
N PRO A 255 9.82 21.93 1.89
CA PRO A 255 10.16 23.01 2.81
C PRO A 255 10.12 22.60 4.29
N LEU A 256 9.25 21.66 4.66
CA LEU A 256 9.18 21.16 6.04
C LEU A 256 10.47 20.42 6.43
N ILE A 257 10.96 19.55 5.54
CA ILE A 257 12.22 18.84 5.76
C ILE A 257 13.41 19.80 5.68
N GLY A 258 13.41 20.72 4.71
CA GLY A 258 14.47 21.71 4.53
C GLY A 258 14.64 22.67 5.72
N LYS A 259 13.57 22.99 6.45
CA LYS A 259 13.61 23.83 7.67
C LYS A 259 14.35 23.18 8.85
N VAL A 260 14.35 21.85 8.93
CA VAL A 260 15.04 21.11 10.00
C VAL A 260 16.55 21.12 9.78
N MET A 261 17.01 21.34 8.54
CA MET A 261 18.41 21.24 8.17
C MET A 261 19.13 22.58 8.16
N PRO A 262 20.43 22.61 8.56
CA PRO A 262 21.24 23.82 8.46
C PRO A 262 21.49 24.17 6.98
N PRO A 263 21.66 25.46 6.65
CA PRO A 263 21.91 25.88 5.28
C PRO A 263 23.22 25.28 4.76
N GLY A 264 23.18 24.72 3.54
CA GLY A 264 24.33 24.13 2.88
C GLY A 264 24.03 22.78 2.20
N PRO A 265 25.08 22.01 1.86
CA PRO A 265 24.96 20.74 1.14
C PRO A 265 24.10 19.67 1.83
N ALA A 266 24.01 19.68 3.16
CA ALA A 266 23.16 18.74 3.89
C ALA A 266 21.66 19.00 3.66
N ARG A 267 21.29 20.28 3.48
CA ARG A 267 19.91 20.66 3.20
C ARG A 267 19.49 20.24 1.79
N THR A 268 20.34 20.36 0.78
CA THR A 268 20.00 19.91 -0.59
C THR A 268 19.79 18.40 -0.66
N MET A 269 20.59 17.63 0.09
CA MET A 269 20.36 16.19 0.24
C MET A 269 19.03 15.89 0.95
N ALA A 270 18.70 16.61 2.02
CA ALA A 270 17.44 16.43 2.73
C ALA A 270 16.21 16.86 1.90
N GLU A 271 16.33 17.91 1.09
CA GLU A 271 15.33 18.32 0.11
C GLU A 271 15.12 17.22 -0.95
N GLY A 272 16.20 16.53 -1.35
CA GLY A 272 16.15 15.30 -2.15
C GLY A 272 15.29 14.21 -1.51
N ALA A 273 15.48 13.95 -0.21
CA ALA A 273 14.65 13.02 0.54
C ALA A 273 13.19 13.51 0.62
N GLY A 274 12.96 14.81 0.80
CA GLY A 274 11.63 15.41 0.79
C GLY A 274 10.91 15.27 -0.54
N MET A 275 11.62 15.27 -1.66
CA MET A 275 10.99 14.99 -2.95
C MET A 275 10.48 13.55 -3.04
N TRP A 276 11.27 12.59 -2.56
CA TRP A 276 10.84 11.19 -2.50
C TRP A 276 9.58 11.04 -1.63
N PHE A 277 9.56 11.67 -0.45
CA PHE A 277 8.39 11.67 0.43
C PHE A 277 7.18 12.41 -0.17
N GLY A 278 7.40 13.46 -0.96
CA GLY A 278 6.34 14.13 -1.71
C GLY A 278 5.69 13.23 -2.77
N GLU A 279 6.50 12.53 -3.56
CA GLU A 279 6.02 11.61 -4.60
C GLU A 279 5.23 10.47 -3.99
N ILE A 280 5.80 9.79 -2.98
CA ILE A 280 5.13 8.67 -2.34
C ILE A 280 3.85 9.11 -1.66
N PHE A 281 3.81 10.27 -1.00
CA PHE A 281 2.62 10.77 -0.32
C PHE A 281 1.44 10.90 -1.29
N ALA A 282 1.67 11.47 -2.48
CA ALA A 282 0.65 11.56 -3.52
C ALA A 282 0.24 10.17 -4.03
N HIS A 283 1.19 9.30 -4.32
CA HIS A 283 0.93 7.96 -4.84
C HIS A 283 0.23 7.04 -3.82
N THR A 284 0.47 7.21 -2.52
CA THR A 284 -0.19 6.42 -1.47
C THR A 284 -1.71 6.59 -1.48
N PHE A 285 -2.25 7.75 -1.83
CA PHE A 285 -3.70 7.94 -1.96
C PHE A 285 -4.28 7.15 -3.14
N GLY A 286 -3.56 7.08 -4.26
CA GLY A 286 -3.94 6.22 -5.39
C GLY A 286 -3.89 4.73 -5.06
N ILE A 287 -2.84 4.30 -4.34
CA ILE A 287 -2.75 2.93 -3.82
C ILE A 287 -3.89 2.67 -2.82
N GLY A 288 -4.24 3.66 -2.00
CA GLY A 288 -5.32 3.60 -1.03
C GLY A 288 -6.69 3.34 -1.67
N LEU A 289 -6.97 3.96 -2.82
CA LEU A 289 -8.17 3.65 -3.61
C LEU A 289 -8.17 2.18 -4.05
N GLY A 290 -7.12 1.73 -4.73
CA GLY A 290 -7.02 0.32 -5.15
C GLY A 290 -7.09 -0.65 -3.97
N PHE A 291 -6.53 -0.28 -2.82
CA PHE A 291 -6.59 -1.08 -1.60
C PHE A 291 -8.00 -1.16 -0.99
N GLY A 292 -8.82 -0.11 -1.12
CA GLY A 292 -10.23 -0.14 -0.72
C GLY A 292 -11.01 -1.25 -1.44
N GLN A 293 -10.73 -1.44 -2.73
CA GLN A 293 -11.28 -2.55 -3.51
C GLN A 293 -10.77 -3.91 -3.03
N VAL A 294 -9.46 -4.04 -2.77
CA VAL A 294 -8.87 -5.26 -2.18
C VAL A 294 -9.57 -5.61 -0.86
N MET A 295 -9.82 -4.62 -0.01
CA MET A 295 -10.48 -4.80 1.28
C MET A 295 -11.90 -5.38 1.14
N ILE A 296 -12.69 -4.90 0.18
CA ILE A 296 -14.03 -5.43 -0.10
C ILE A 296 -13.94 -6.88 -0.61
N LEU A 297 -13.06 -7.15 -1.58
CA LEU A 297 -12.92 -8.49 -2.17
C LEU A 297 -12.46 -9.52 -1.15
N VAL A 298 -11.49 -9.16 -0.29
CA VAL A 298 -11.03 -10.03 0.81
C VAL A 298 -12.14 -10.27 1.83
N ALA A 299 -13.00 -9.27 2.10
CA ALA A 299 -14.13 -9.44 3.00
C ALA A 299 -15.18 -10.40 2.45
N ILE A 300 -15.51 -10.28 1.16
CA ILE A 300 -16.42 -11.18 0.45
C ILE A 300 -15.83 -12.59 0.40
N ALA A 301 -14.56 -12.72 0.02
CA ALA A 301 -13.86 -14.01 -0.04
C ALA A 301 -13.79 -14.68 1.34
N THR A 302 -13.57 -13.91 2.40
CA THR A 302 -13.59 -14.38 3.80
C THR A 302 -14.98 -14.87 4.19
N ALA A 303 -16.04 -14.12 3.84
CA ALA A 303 -17.42 -14.49 4.14
C ALA A 303 -17.83 -15.78 3.42
N LEU A 304 -17.52 -15.90 2.13
CA LEU A 304 -17.84 -17.08 1.31
C LEU A 304 -17.03 -18.32 1.71
N ALA A 305 -15.78 -18.17 2.14
CA ALA A 305 -14.94 -19.27 2.61
C ALA A 305 -15.54 -20.01 3.82
N THR A 306 -16.45 -19.38 4.56
CA THR A 306 -17.14 -20.02 5.70
C THR A 306 -18.07 -21.16 5.31
N ARG A 307 -18.51 -21.22 4.04
CA ARG A 307 -19.46 -22.24 3.54
C ARG A 307 -19.05 -22.92 2.25
N MET A 308 -18.36 -22.19 1.38
CA MET A 308 -18.00 -22.67 0.06
C MET A 308 -16.62 -23.33 0.10
N THR A 309 -16.41 -24.31 -0.78
CA THR A 309 -15.07 -24.89 -1.01
C THR A 309 -14.17 -23.85 -1.66
N PHE A 310 -12.85 -24.03 -1.52
CA PHE A 310 -11.83 -23.13 -2.05
C PHE A 310 -12.08 -22.72 -3.51
N VAL A 311 -12.28 -23.70 -4.41
CA VAL A 311 -12.44 -23.45 -5.86
C VAL A 311 -13.70 -22.64 -6.15
N VAL A 312 -14.82 -22.99 -5.52
CA VAL A 312 -16.10 -22.30 -5.76
C VAL A 312 -16.02 -20.86 -5.25
N ASN A 313 -15.37 -20.64 -4.10
CA ASN A 313 -15.16 -19.30 -3.57
C ASN A 313 -14.37 -18.40 -4.54
N LEU A 314 -13.27 -18.92 -5.09
CA LEU A 314 -12.46 -18.16 -6.06
C LEU A 314 -13.24 -17.78 -7.31
N VAL A 315 -14.02 -18.71 -7.87
CA VAL A 315 -14.82 -18.44 -9.07
C VAL A 315 -15.86 -17.35 -8.80
N ILE A 316 -16.53 -17.40 -7.65
CA ILE A 316 -17.51 -16.37 -7.27
C ILE A 316 -16.82 -15.02 -7.06
N CYS A 317 -15.67 -14.98 -6.39
CA CYS A 317 -14.92 -13.74 -6.19
C CYS A 317 -14.46 -13.13 -7.53
N LEU A 318 -14.06 -13.95 -8.50
CA LEU A 318 -13.70 -13.50 -9.83
C LEU A 318 -14.90 -12.90 -10.57
N VAL A 319 -16.07 -13.55 -10.48
CA VAL A 319 -17.32 -13.04 -11.06
C VAL A 319 -17.71 -11.71 -10.41
N VAL A 320 -17.64 -11.61 -9.08
CA VAL A 320 -17.89 -10.37 -8.34
C VAL A 320 -16.93 -9.26 -8.74
N PHE A 321 -15.64 -9.58 -8.94
CA PHE A 321 -14.65 -8.62 -9.42
C PHE A 321 -15.03 -8.05 -10.79
N PHE A 322 -15.32 -8.90 -11.77
CA PHE A 322 -15.67 -8.42 -13.12
C PHE A 322 -17.01 -7.69 -13.15
N LEU A 323 -18.05 -8.24 -12.51
CA LEU A 323 -19.37 -7.60 -12.45
C LEU A 323 -19.31 -6.26 -11.71
N GLY A 324 -18.50 -6.13 -10.66
CA GLY A 324 -18.34 -4.88 -9.92
C GLY A 324 -17.74 -3.74 -10.74
N HIS A 325 -16.95 -4.03 -11.79
CA HIS A 325 -16.44 -3.00 -12.72
C HIS A 325 -17.39 -2.75 -13.89
N LEU A 326 -18.08 -3.79 -14.37
CA LEU A 326 -18.89 -3.71 -15.57
C LEU A 326 -20.32 -3.24 -15.30
N ALA A 327 -20.90 -3.55 -14.14
CA ALA A 327 -22.29 -3.22 -13.84
C ALA A 327 -22.59 -1.72 -13.93
N PRO A 328 -21.78 -0.81 -13.34
CA PRO A 328 -22.09 0.62 -13.42
C PRO A 328 -21.94 1.16 -14.85
N VAL A 329 -20.98 0.63 -15.63
CA VAL A 329 -20.81 0.98 -17.05
C VAL A 329 -22.02 0.51 -17.89
N VAL A 330 -22.49 -0.71 -17.67
CA VAL A 330 -23.66 -1.27 -18.37
C VAL A 330 -24.92 -0.46 -18.05
N VAL A 331 -25.12 -0.06 -16.79
CA VAL A 331 -26.26 0.80 -16.39
C VAL A 331 -26.19 2.14 -17.10
N ARG A 332 -25.05 2.84 -17.06
CA ARG A 332 -24.87 4.15 -17.72
C ARG A 332 -25.16 4.07 -19.22
N VAL A 333 -24.57 3.09 -19.90
CA VAL A 333 -24.78 2.90 -21.35
C VAL A 333 -26.22 2.50 -21.66
N ALA A 334 -26.83 1.64 -20.86
CA ALA A 334 -28.23 1.24 -21.04
C ALA A 334 -29.19 2.42 -20.88
N ASP A 335 -28.97 3.28 -19.89
CA ASP A 335 -29.78 4.47 -19.65
C ASP A 335 -29.62 5.52 -20.77
N GLU A 336 -28.39 5.76 -21.23
CA GLU A 336 -28.13 6.62 -22.39
C GLU A 336 -28.83 6.12 -23.66
N MET A 337 -28.79 4.81 -23.90
CA MET A 337 -29.43 4.19 -25.06
C MET A 337 -30.95 4.19 -24.95
N ARG A 338 -31.49 4.04 -23.74
CA ARG A 338 -32.94 4.11 -23.46
C ARG A 338 -33.50 5.51 -23.68
N LEU A 339 -32.75 6.56 -23.33
CA LEU A 339 -33.13 7.95 -23.63
C LEU A 339 -33.24 8.20 -25.14
N LYS A 340 -32.39 7.55 -25.94
CA LYS A 340 -32.42 7.67 -27.41
C LYS A 340 -33.51 6.80 -28.04
N ASN A 341 -33.79 5.62 -27.49
CA ASN A 341 -34.75 4.65 -28.03
C ASN A 341 -35.68 4.10 -26.91
N PRO A 342 -36.70 4.86 -26.49
CA PRO A 342 -37.53 4.53 -25.33
C PRO A 342 -38.39 3.27 -25.52
N ASP A 343 -38.75 2.91 -26.74
CA ASP A 343 -39.66 1.80 -27.05
C ASP A 343 -38.98 0.43 -27.16
N ASN A 344 -37.65 0.38 -27.02
CA ASN A 344 -36.92 -0.88 -27.16
C ASN A 344 -36.94 -1.70 -25.86
N ALA A 345 -37.83 -2.70 -25.81
CA ALA A 345 -37.99 -3.58 -24.66
C ALA A 345 -36.70 -4.32 -24.23
N ALA A 346 -35.80 -4.62 -25.18
CA ALA A 346 -34.52 -5.27 -24.87
C ALA A 346 -33.60 -4.35 -24.05
N LEU A 347 -33.57 -3.04 -24.37
CA LEU A 347 -32.82 -2.05 -23.57
C LEU A 347 -33.41 -1.91 -22.16
N GLY A 348 -34.73 -2.05 -22.03
CA GLY A 348 -35.40 -2.08 -20.73
C GLY A 348 -34.94 -3.24 -19.85
N LEU A 349 -34.78 -4.44 -20.41
CA LEU A 349 -34.30 -5.63 -19.69
C LEU A 349 -32.83 -5.50 -19.29
N VAL A 350 -31.97 -4.99 -20.18
CA VAL A 350 -30.54 -4.77 -19.89
C VAL A 350 -30.38 -3.74 -18.78
N GLY A 351 -31.12 -2.63 -18.81
CA GLY A 351 -31.11 -1.63 -17.75
C GLY A 351 -31.61 -2.17 -16.40
N PHE A 352 -32.67 -3.01 -16.41
CA PHE A 352 -33.13 -3.69 -15.19
C PHE A 352 -32.06 -4.61 -14.59
N LEU A 353 -31.45 -5.47 -15.40
CA LEU A 353 -30.38 -6.37 -14.94
C LEU A 353 -29.16 -5.60 -14.44
N GLY A 354 -28.79 -4.51 -15.13
CA GLY A 354 -27.72 -3.61 -14.69
C GLY A 354 -28.02 -3.03 -13.30
N ASN A 355 -29.22 -2.47 -13.10
CA ASN A 355 -29.62 -1.90 -11.82
C ASN A 355 -29.69 -2.95 -10.70
N LEU A 356 -30.11 -4.18 -11.01
CA LEU A 356 -30.09 -5.29 -10.05
C LEU A 356 -28.67 -5.60 -9.59
N PHE A 357 -27.71 -5.70 -10.53
CA PHE A 357 -26.32 -5.97 -10.19
C PHE A 357 -25.65 -4.80 -9.48
N ASP A 358 -25.90 -3.56 -9.90
CA ASP A 358 -25.37 -2.34 -9.26
C ASP A 358 -25.88 -2.17 -7.82
N THR A 359 -27.13 -2.60 -7.55
CA THR A 359 -27.69 -2.57 -6.19
C THR A 359 -27.10 -3.67 -5.30
N LEU A 360 -26.83 -4.86 -5.86
CA LEU A 360 -26.43 -6.03 -5.08
C LEU A 360 -24.91 -6.13 -4.90
N LEU A 361 -24.13 -5.70 -5.89
CA LEU A 361 -22.68 -5.78 -5.90
C LEU A 361 -22.06 -4.42 -5.57
N PRO A 362 -20.87 -4.42 -4.94
CA PRO A 362 -20.14 -3.18 -4.74
C PRO A 362 -19.70 -2.61 -6.11
N ALA A 363 -20.06 -1.36 -6.39
CA ALA A 363 -19.52 -0.62 -7.53
C ALA A 363 -18.00 -0.43 -7.35
N LEU A 364 -17.20 -1.26 -8.02
CA LEU A 364 -15.74 -1.24 -7.92
C LEU A 364 -15.11 -0.15 -8.80
N GLU A 365 -15.87 0.38 -9.77
CA GLU A 365 -15.42 1.45 -10.67
C GLU A 365 -14.96 2.71 -9.92
N PHE A 366 -15.52 3.00 -8.73
CA PHE A 366 -15.12 4.16 -7.92
C PHE A 366 -13.68 4.09 -7.40
N PHE A 367 -13.10 2.89 -7.33
CA PHE A 367 -11.71 2.69 -6.90
C PHE A 367 -10.71 2.82 -8.05
N ASN A 368 -11.18 2.95 -9.29
CA ASN A 368 -10.33 3.05 -10.47
C ASN A 368 -9.61 4.40 -10.55
N MET A 369 -8.28 4.37 -10.69
CA MET A 369 -7.45 5.57 -10.85
C MET A 369 -7.36 6.07 -12.30
N GLY A 370 -7.78 5.30 -13.30
CA GLY A 370 -7.73 5.65 -14.72
C GLY A 370 -8.34 7.02 -15.04
N PRO A 371 -9.59 7.31 -14.65
CA PRO A 371 -10.20 8.63 -14.86
C PRO A 371 -9.44 9.77 -14.16
N ALA A 372 -8.71 9.45 -13.09
CA ALA A 372 -7.90 10.42 -12.38
C ALA A 372 -6.55 10.73 -13.04
N ILE A 373 -6.05 9.80 -13.84
CA ILE A 373 -4.73 9.88 -14.47
C ILE A 373 -4.83 10.41 -15.91
N ILE A 374 -5.84 10.00 -16.67
CA ILE A 374 -5.96 10.28 -18.11
C ILE A 374 -6.39 11.74 -18.41
N ARG A 375 -6.93 12.45 -17.42
CA ARG A 375 -7.46 13.80 -17.59
C ARG A 375 -6.45 14.82 -18.14
N ASP A 376 -6.98 15.82 -18.87
CA ASP A 376 -6.20 16.94 -19.40
C ASP A 376 -6.02 18.08 -18.40
N ALA A 377 -6.94 18.22 -17.44
CA ALA A 377 -6.87 19.24 -16.40
C ALA A 377 -6.00 18.79 -15.22
N PRO A 378 -5.19 19.69 -14.62
CA PRO A 378 -4.40 19.36 -13.44
C PRO A 378 -5.33 18.99 -12.28
N LEU A 379 -4.97 17.92 -11.56
CA LEU A 379 -5.69 17.51 -10.36
C LEU A 379 -5.06 18.11 -9.12
N ASP A 380 -5.90 18.75 -8.30
CA ASP A 380 -5.51 19.22 -6.98
C ASP A 380 -5.47 18.07 -5.96
N LEU A 381 -4.40 18.05 -5.16
CA LEU A 381 -4.13 17.00 -4.18
C LEU A 381 -5.18 16.96 -3.08
N TRP A 382 -5.54 18.11 -2.49
CA TRP A 382 -6.43 18.15 -1.32
C TRP A 382 -7.86 17.70 -1.62
N PRO A 383 -8.53 18.17 -2.70
CA PRO A 383 -9.83 17.63 -3.09
C PRO A 383 -9.77 16.14 -3.42
N PHE A 384 -8.68 15.68 -4.04
CA PHE A 384 -8.48 14.28 -4.34
C PHE A 384 -8.34 13.42 -3.07
N VAL A 385 -7.63 13.89 -2.05
CA VAL A 385 -7.59 13.24 -0.73
C VAL A 385 -8.99 13.15 -0.14
N GLY A 386 -9.79 14.21 -0.24
CA GLY A 386 -11.21 14.18 0.18
C GLY A 386 -12.00 13.09 -0.53
N TYR A 387 -11.89 12.99 -1.85
CA TYR A 387 -12.50 11.92 -2.65
C TYR A 387 -12.06 10.53 -2.15
N VAL A 388 -10.75 10.31 -2.01
CA VAL A 388 -10.19 9.03 -1.54
C VAL A 388 -10.77 8.63 -0.19
N MET A 389 -10.86 9.56 0.76
CA MET A 389 -11.43 9.28 2.08
C MET A 389 -12.92 8.91 2.02
N THR A 390 -13.70 9.56 1.15
CA THR A 390 -15.13 9.19 0.98
C THR A 390 -15.29 7.79 0.38
N VAL A 391 -14.48 7.44 -0.61
CA VAL A 391 -14.48 6.13 -1.26
C VAL A 391 -13.98 5.03 -0.32
N LEU A 392 -12.98 5.32 0.53
CA LEU A 392 -12.55 4.41 1.59
C LEU A 392 -13.65 4.20 2.64
N GLY A 393 -14.42 5.25 2.97
CA GLY A 393 -15.60 5.14 3.83
C GLY A 393 -16.65 4.18 3.24
N TYR A 394 -16.92 4.30 1.94
CA TYR A 394 -17.75 3.35 1.21
C TYR A 394 -17.20 1.91 1.30
N ALA A 395 -15.89 1.74 1.14
CA ALA A 395 -15.24 0.43 1.27
C ALA A 395 -15.45 -0.20 2.65
N VAL A 396 -15.27 0.58 3.72
CA VAL A 396 -15.47 0.11 5.10
C VAL A 396 -16.90 -0.39 5.31
N ILE A 397 -17.90 0.34 4.79
CA ILE A 397 -19.31 -0.06 4.93
C ILE A 397 -19.56 -1.40 4.25
N TYR A 398 -19.12 -1.58 3.00
CA TYR A 398 -19.31 -2.85 2.29
C TYR A 398 -18.53 -4.00 2.92
N THR A 399 -17.33 -3.74 3.42
CA THR A 399 -16.55 -4.71 4.20
C THR A 399 -17.30 -5.15 5.46
N LEU A 400 -17.89 -4.22 6.22
CA LEU A 400 -18.67 -4.55 7.40
C LEU A 400 -19.90 -5.39 7.06
N ILE A 401 -20.64 -5.03 6.00
CA ILE A 401 -21.78 -5.80 5.51
C ILE A 401 -21.36 -7.22 5.14
N ALA A 402 -20.29 -7.38 4.34
CA ALA A 402 -19.79 -8.68 3.93
C ALA A 402 -19.35 -9.53 5.13
N LEU A 403 -18.66 -8.95 6.11
CA LEU A 403 -18.25 -9.66 7.32
C LEU A 403 -19.44 -10.06 8.20
N ILE A 404 -20.48 -9.21 8.33
CA ILE A 404 -21.70 -9.56 9.06
C ILE A 404 -22.39 -10.75 8.39
N VAL A 405 -22.52 -10.75 7.06
CA VAL A 405 -23.07 -11.89 6.32
C VAL A 405 -22.23 -13.14 6.56
N GLY A 406 -20.90 -13.04 6.49
CA GLY A 406 -20.00 -14.14 6.80
C GLY A 406 -20.15 -14.69 8.21
N LEU A 407 -20.39 -13.81 9.20
CA LEU A 407 -20.64 -14.23 10.58
C LEU A 407 -21.96 -14.97 10.74
N LEU A 408 -23.05 -14.47 10.13
CA LEU A 408 -24.35 -15.15 10.14
C LEU A 408 -24.24 -16.55 9.52
N LEU A 409 -23.60 -16.63 8.34
CA LEU A 409 -23.36 -17.89 7.67
C LEU A 409 -22.53 -18.87 8.51
N PHE A 410 -21.59 -18.37 9.32
CA PHE A 410 -20.72 -19.18 10.16
C PHE A 410 -21.36 -19.61 11.47
N GLU A 411 -22.28 -18.82 12.05
CA GLU A 411 -23.04 -19.20 13.25
C GLU A 411 -23.96 -20.40 12.95
N ASP A 412 -24.63 -20.38 11.79
CA ASP A 412 -25.55 -21.44 11.35
C ASP A 412 -24.85 -22.72 10.85
N ARG A 413 -23.51 -22.77 10.83
CA ARG A 413 -22.77 -23.98 10.42
C ARG A 413 -22.53 -24.85 11.63
N ASP A 414 -23.11 -26.05 11.63
CA ASP A 414 -22.77 -27.10 12.58
C ASP A 414 -21.34 -27.57 12.29
N LEU A 415 -20.48 -27.41 13.29
CA LEU A 415 -19.07 -27.82 13.24
C LEU A 415 -18.85 -29.18 13.92
N ALA A 416 -19.93 -29.94 14.17
CA ALA A 416 -19.89 -31.26 14.82
C ALA A 416 -19.66 -32.39 13.80
#